data_AF-A0AA43DJY9-F1
#
_entry.id   AF-A0AA43DJY9-F1
#
_cell.length_a   1.000
_cell.length_b   1.000
_cell.length_c   1.000
_cell.angle_alpha   90.00
_cell.angle_beta   90.00
_cell.angle_gamma   90.00
#
_symmetry.space_group_name_H-M   'P 1'
#
loop_
_entity.id
_entity.type
_entity.pdbx_description
1 polymer ?
#
loop_
_entity_poly.entity_id
_entity_poly.type
_entity_poly.pdbx_seq_one_letter_code
_entity_poly.pdbx_strand_id
1 'polypeptide(L)'
;ESTTRIKPEIGAPGASVSAIAGTGTGEGPFGGTSGAAPMVTGSAALLLEGFGGVKTTAKGTASGKAIGLGLKPIEVKALLMNNAETNIISNPLTGALAEITRIGGGEVRVNQAFDAPVAAWDDGAPTGALGFGFVDVDGTVTLKKTVRIRNYENKARTYTITPTFRFAGDESNGAVSVSAPAKVDVKPGLGRDATFDITMTIDGSKLRGNFMNSGSTAGTGAALTTNEYDGYVVLNDGGDTVNIPWHVLPRKAAKVVPSTTDLIPGSFPQIIGLDNQGVGTAQNDAYALIATSPDIPEGSRGGQSPTPDLRAVGINTFPVPAGFCSANPSFLWAFAVNTWERQEHLLPVSHQVILDTNQDGTADYIVLNRDASGPTTITDGRQLTWVLNLSTSSLSAFFFAEHSMNTGNTVLYICGEQIGMNAANLLATNVDMSVFAQDFYYGGPGDEIDGLTVTPLGERFFGLPNDVPGKTNDAAGLSVYDYGLFPGNTPELGLMLVTNGDRGAGARGGATKDTEALLFRTP
;
A
#
# COMPACT_ATOMS: atom_id res chain seq x y z
N GLU A 1 -11.29 -0.06 -4.69
CA GLU A 1 -11.16 -1.25 -3.82
C GLU A 1 -9.69 -1.52 -3.48
N SER A 2 -9.28 -1.42 -2.20
CA SER A 2 -7.97 -1.96 -1.78
C SER A 2 -8.06 -3.48 -1.78
N THR A 3 -7.27 -4.15 -2.61
CA THR A 3 -7.19 -5.61 -2.64
C THR A 3 -5.85 -6.06 -2.08
N THR A 4 -5.52 -5.58 -0.87
CA THR A 4 -4.34 -5.96 -0.10
C THR A 4 -4.40 -7.45 0.30
N ARG A 5 -4.15 -8.32 -0.68
CA ARG A 5 -4.11 -9.78 -0.57
C ARG A 5 -2.68 -10.23 -0.29
N ILE A 6 -2.55 -11.45 0.24
CA ILE A 6 -1.25 -12.10 0.38
C ILE A 6 -0.67 -12.35 -1.00
N LYS A 7 0.50 -11.75 -1.27
CA LYS A 7 1.37 -12.09 -2.39
C LYS A 7 2.83 -12.08 -1.92
N PRO A 8 3.67 -13.00 -2.45
CA PRO A 8 3.33 -14.12 -3.34
C PRO A 8 2.44 -15.16 -2.65
N GLU A 9 1.86 -16.11 -3.39
CA GLU A 9 0.99 -17.13 -2.80
C GLU A 9 1.73 -18.41 -2.40
N ILE A 10 2.86 -18.70 -3.03
CA ILE A 10 3.71 -19.84 -2.75
C ILE A 10 5.12 -19.56 -3.27
N GLY A 11 6.13 -20.13 -2.61
CA GLY A 11 7.52 -20.14 -3.05
C GLY A 11 7.90 -21.47 -3.72
N ALA A 12 8.92 -21.45 -4.57
CA ALA A 12 9.53 -22.64 -5.14
C ALA A 12 11.00 -22.37 -5.49
N PRO A 13 11.83 -23.42 -5.69
CA PRO A 13 13.19 -23.25 -6.19
C PRO A 13 13.21 -22.48 -7.51
N GLY A 14 13.85 -21.30 -7.51
CA GLY A 14 13.88 -20.40 -8.67
C GLY A 14 15.13 -20.51 -9.53
N ALA A 15 16.14 -21.26 -9.10
CA ALA A 15 17.38 -21.47 -9.82
C ALA A 15 17.45 -22.92 -10.30
N SER A 16 17.74 -23.11 -11.59
CA SER A 16 17.90 -24.43 -12.19
C SER A 16 18.87 -24.37 -13.37
N VAL A 17 19.32 -25.56 -13.82
CA VAL A 17 19.91 -25.71 -15.14
C VAL A 17 18.77 -25.94 -16.12
N SER A 18 18.65 -25.05 -17.11
CA SER A 18 17.53 -25.01 -18.05
C SER A 18 18.03 -25.10 -19.49
N ALA A 19 17.22 -25.68 -20.38
CA ALA A 19 17.51 -25.78 -21.80
C ALA A 19 17.63 -24.39 -22.46
N ILE A 20 18.60 -24.23 -23.37
CA ILE A 20 18.82 -22.99 -24.13
C ILE A 20 18.23 -23.13 -25.54
N ALA A 21 17.27 -22.26 -25.88
CA ALA A 21 16.60 -22.28 -27.17
C ALA A 21 17.61 -22.15 -28.34
N GLY A 22 17.42 -22.97 -29.39
CA GLY A 22 18.24 -22.94 -30.61
C GLY A 22 19.57 -23.70 -30.53
N THR A 23 19.91 -24.30 -29.38
CA THR A 23 21.20 -25.00 -29.19
C THR A 23 21.12 -26.52 -29.38
N GLY A 24 19.91 -27.08 -29.55
CA GLY A 24 19.67 -28.51 -29.65
C GLY A 24 19.72 -29.22 -28.29
N THR A 25 20.91 -29.32 -27.70
CA THR A 25 21.16 -30.01 -26.41
C THR A 25 21.82 -29.11 -25.36
N GLY A 26 21.97 -27.81 -25.64
CA GLY A 26 22.61 -26.88 -24.72
C GLY A 26 21.71 -26.55 -23.53
N GLU A 27 22.34 -26.45 -22.38
CA GLU A 27 21.72 -26.07 -21.12
C GLU A 27 22.56 -25.00 -20.43
N GLY A 28 21.95 -24.21 -19.55
CA GLY A 28 22.64 -23.17 -18.79
C GLY A 28 21.92 -22.79 -17.50
N PRO A 29 22.61 -22.09 -16.59
CA PRO A 29 22.01 -21.60 -15.37
C PRO A 29 20.95 -20.55 -15.68
N PHE A 30 19.76 -20.72 -15.09
CA PHE A 30 18.66 -19.77 -15.13
C PHE A 30 18.13 -19.57 -13.71
N GLY A 31 17.83 -18.32 -13.34
CA GLY A 31 17.49 -17.95 -11.98
C GLY A 31 16.46 -16.84 -11.91
N GLY A 32 15.63 -16.89 -10.87
CA GLY A 32 14.65 -15.85 -10.54
C GLY A 32 13.25 -16.44 -10.31
N THR A 33 12.28 -15.57 -10.04
CA THR A 33 10.88 -15.99 -9.92
C THR A 33 10.35 -16.59 -11.23
N SER A 34 10.89 -16.19 -12.38
CA SER A 34 10.64 -16.82 -13.69
C SER A 34 11.10 -18.28 -13.76
N GLY A 35 12.09 -18.70 -12.95
CA GLY A 35 12.48 -20.10 -12.80
C GLY A 35 11.66 -20.85 -11.74
N ALA A 36 11.11 -20.15 -10.75
CA ALA A 36 10.25 -20.74 -9.74
C ALA A 36 8.83 -21.04 -10.26
N ALA A 37 8.29 -20.16 -11.11
CA ALA A 37 6.98 -20.31 -11.72
C ALA A 37 6.75 -21.68 -12.39
N PRO A 38 7.63 -22.17 -13.30
CA PRO A 38 7.44 -23.49 -13.92
C PRO A 38 7.51 -24.65 -12.93
N MET A 39 8.23 -24.54 -11.81
CA MET A 39 8.23 -25.58 -10.76
C MET A 39 6.85 -25.71 -10.11
N VAL A 40 6.18 -24.57 -9.85
CA VAL A 40 4.80 -24.55 -9.36
C VAL A 40 3.83 -25.06 -10.42
N THR A 41 4.02 -24.70 -11.69
CA THR A 41 3.21 -25.21 -12.82
C THR A 41 3.29 -26.73 -12.95
N GLY A 42 4.49 -27.32 -12.89
CA GLY A 42 4.67 -28.77 -12.89
C GLY A 42 4.01 -29.43 -11.69
N SER A 43 4.12 -28.82 -10.51
CA SER A 43 3.46 -29.30 -9.29
C SER A 43 1.94 -29.33 -9.44
N ALA A 44 1.34 -28.27 -9.99
CA ALA A 44 -0.09 -28.21 -10.27
C ALA A 44 -0.52 -29.28 -11.31
N ALA A 45 0.29 -29.53 -12.35
CA ALA A 45 0.02 -30.55 -13.35
C ALA A 45 -0.01 -31.96 -12.73
N LEU A 46 0.94 -32.28 -11.84
CA LEU A 46 0.97 -33.55 -11.12
C LEU A 46 -0.25 -33.75 -10.21
N LEU A 47 -0.73 -32.69 -9.54
CA LEU A 47 -1.99 -32.77 -8.77
C LEU A 47 -3.20 -33.03 -9.67
N LEU A 48 -3.29 -32.32 -10.81
CA LEU A 48 -4.38 -32.53 -11.78
C LEU A 48 -4.38 -33.96 -12.34
N GLU A 49 -3.21 -34.50 -12.68
CA GLU A 49 -3.06 -35.89 -13.11
C GLU A 49 -3.47 -36.86 -12.01
N GLY A 50 -2.96 -36.67 -10.79
CA GLY A 50 -3.19 -37.58 -9.67
C GLY A 50 -4.64 -37.60 -9.14
N PHE A 51 -5.40 -36.52 -9.32
CA PHE A 51 -6.80 -36.39 -8.89
C PHE A 51 -7.82 -36.49 -10.05
N GLY A 52 -7.38 -36.66 -11.30
CA GLY A 52 -8.30 -36.65 -12.46
C GLY A 52 -7.77 -37.15 -13.81
N GLY A 53 -6.55 -37.69 -13.89
CA GLY A 53 -6.02 -38.31 -15.10
C GLY A 53 -6.60 -39.71 -15.34
N VAL A 54 -7.45 -39.82 -16.37
CA VAL A 54 -8.17 -41.01 -16.88
C VAL A 54 -9.57 -41.21 -16.28
N LYS A 55 -10.60 -40.77 -17.04
CA LYS A 55 -11.97 -41.30 -16.93
C LYS A 55 -11.89 -42.83 -16.92
N THR A 56 -12.38 -43.45 -15.85
CA THR A 56 -12.53 -44.90 -15.82
C THR A 56 -13.40 -45.34 -17.00
N THR A 57 -12.93 -46.33 -17.76
CA THR A 57 -13.85 -47.14 -18.56
C THR A 57 -14.81 -47.85 -17.59
N ALA A 58 -15.98 -48.30 -18.06
CA ALA A 58 -17.05 -48.89 -17.24
C ALA A 58 -16.65 -50.11 -16.38
N LYS A 59 -15.38 -50.56 -16.41
CA LYS A 59 -14.83 -51.68 -15.64
C LYS A 59 -13.46 -51.40 -14.97
N GLY A 60 -12.95 -50.16 -14.97
CA GLY A 60 -11.66 -49.83 -14.37
C GLY A 60 -11.77 -49.20 -12.98
N THR A 61 -10.90 -49.60 -12.04
CA THR A 61 -10.60 -48.82 -10.84
C THR A 61 -9.78 -47.59 -11.26
N ALA A 62 -10.16 -46.39 -10.84
CA ALA A 62 -9.37 -45.20 -11.15
C ALA A 62 -7.99 -45.30 -10.49
N SER A 63 -6.92 -44.90 -11.18
CA SER A 63 -5.60 -44.75 -10.57
C SER A 63 -5.57 -43.47 -9.71
N GLY A 64 -4.97 -43.54 -8.52
CA GLY A 64 -4.75 -42.36 -7.66
C GLY A 64 -5.96 -41.92 -6.82
N LYS A 65 -6.03 -40.61 -6.51
CA LYS A 65 -7.10 -39.97 -5.72
C LYS A 65 -8.24 -39.45 -6.60
N ALA A 66 -8.52 -40.14 -7.70
CA ALA A 66 -9.46 -39.67 -8.70
C ALA A 66 -10.83 -39.33 -8.09
N ILE A 67 -11.15 -38.05 -8.06
CA ILE A 67 -12.50 -37.56 -7.80
C ILE A 67 -13.17 -37.44 -9.16
N GLY A 68 -14.34 -38.01 -9.37
CA GLY A 68 -14.94 -38.19 -10.72
C GLY A 68 -15.10 -36.92 -11.57
N LEU A 69 -14.89 -35.72 -11.01
CA LEU A 69 -14.95 -34.42 -11.69
C LEU A 69 -13.58 -33.69 -11.81
N GLY A 70 -12.49 -34.23 -11.26
CA GLY A 70 -11.19 -33.55 -11.15
C GLY A 70 -11.17 -32.38 -10.15
N LEU A 71 -10.00 -31.76 -9.93
CA LEU A 71 -9.84 -30.59 -9.05
C LEU A 71 -10.15 -29.28 -9.78
N LYS A 72 -10.85 -28.35 -9.11
CA LYS A 72 -10.97 -26.96 -9.57
C LYS A 72 -9.66 -26.19 -9.33
N PRO A 73 -9.41 -25.07 -10.05
CA PRO A 73 -8.20 -24.26 -9.85
C PRO A 73 -7.94 -23.83 -8.41
N ILE A 74 -8.99 -23.44 -7.66
CA ILE A 74 -8.88 -23.09 -6.23
C ILE A 74 -8.46 -24.28 -5.37
N GLU A 75 -8.90 -25.50 -5.71
CA GLU A 75 -8.58 -26.71 -4.97
C GLU A 75 -7.11 -27.08 -5.16
N VAL A 76 -6.62 -27.06 -6.41
CA VAL A 76 -5.19 -27.27 -6.72
C VAL A 76 -4.33 -26.24 -5.98
N LYS A 77 -4.72 -24.97 -6.06
CA LYS A 77 -4.01 -23.87 -5.41
C LYS A 77 -3.99 -24.04 -3.88
N ALA A 78 -5.13 -24.34 -3.27
CA ALA A 78 -5.24 -24.53 -1.84
C ALA A 78 -4.43 -25.75 -1.37
N LEU A 79 -4.50 -26.89 -2.07
CA LEU A 79 -3.67 -28.07 -1.76
C LEU A 79 -2.17 -27.72 -1.72
N LEU A 80 -1.68 -27.00 -2.74
CA LEU A 80 -0.27 -26.59 -2.77
C LEU A 80 0.09 -25.62 -1.65
N MET A 81 -0.74 -24.62 -1.38
CA MET A 81 -0.48 -23.62 -0.34
C MET A 81 -0.59 -24.21 1.07
N ASN A 82 -1.58 -25.07 1.31
CA ASN A 82 -1.87 -25.62 2.63
C ASN A 82 -0.80 -26.60 3.14
N ASN A 83 -0.09 -27.24 2.20
CA ASN A 83 0.87 -28.30 2.45
C ASN A 83 2.29 -27.90 2.03
N ALA A 84 2.56 -26.61 1.91
CA ALA A 84 3.89 -26.09 1.63
C ALA A 84 4.77 -26.17 2.90
N GLU A 85 6.09 -26.20 2.71
CA GLU A 85 7.06 -26.09 3.80
C GLU A 85 7.08 -24.65 4.33
N THR A 86 6.72 -24.47 5.60
CA THR A 86 6.54 -23.16 6.22
C THR A 86 7.79 -22.65 6.95
N ASN A 87 8.74 -23.53 7.28
CA ASN A 87 9.99 -23.18 7.99
C ASN A 87 11.05 -22.64 7.04
N ILE A 88 10.70 -21.59 6.29
CA ILE A 88 11.59 -20.92 5.36
C ILE A 88 12.30 -19.78 6.08
N ILE A 89 13.64 -19.79 5.99
CA ILE A 89 14.52 -18.76 6.53
C ILE A 89 14.84 -17.70 5.47
N SER A 90 14.74 -16.43 5.83
CA SER A 90 15.14 -15.29 5.01
C SER A 90 16.62 -14.97 5.15
N ASN A 91 17.22 -15.31 6.29
CA ASN A 91 18.63 -15.10 6.58
C ASN A 91 19.25 -16.37 7.17
N PRO A 92 20.08 -17.10 6.41
CA PRO A 92 20.69 -18.34 6.88
C PRO A 92 21.75 -18.14 7.97
N LEU A 93 22.31 -16.93 8.11
CA LEU A 93 23.31 -16.62 9.13
C LEU A 93 22.68 -16.44 10.51
N THR A 94 21.48 -15.84 10.56
CA THR A 94 20.76 -15.58 11.82
C THR A 94 19.68 -16.60 12.12
N GLY A 95 19.26 -17.40 11.11
CA GLY A 95 18.10 -18.27 11.20
C GLY A 95 16.77 -17.52 11.18
N ALA A 96 16.76 -16.23 10.80
CA ALA A 96 15.54 -15.43 10.76
C ALA A 96 14.55 -16.03 9.75
N LEU A 97 13.31 -16.22 10.19
CA LEU A 97 12.22 -16.68 9.33
C LEU A 97 11.88 -15.64 8.28
N ALA A 98 11.40 -16.09 7.13
CA ALA A 98 10.83 -15.23 6.09
C ALA A 98 9.34 -14.99 6.36
N GLU A 99 8.85 -13.77 6.22
CA GLU A 99 7.47 -13.33 6.45
C GLU A 99 6.49 -13.94 5.44
N ILE A 100 5.20 -14.00 5.77
CA ILE A 100 4.16 -14.52 4.85
C ILE A 100 4.07 -13.68 3.58
N THR A 101 4.21 -12.35 3.66
CA THR A 101 4.33 -11.48 2.47
C THR A 101 5.58 -11.75 1.61
N ARG A 102 6.51 -12.58 2.07
CA ARG A 102 7.69 -13.01 1.31
C ARG A 102 7.58 -14.42 0.74
N ILE A 103 6.87 -15.33 1.41
CA ILE A 103 6.81 -16.77 1.04
C ILE A 103 5.42 -17.30 0.70
N GLY A 104 4.36 -16.54 0.97
CA GLY A 104 2.97 -17.00 0.88
C GLY A 104 2.71 -18.20 1.79
N GLY A 105 2.23 -19.30 1.21
CA GLY A 105 2.06 -20.57 1.91
C GLY A 105 3.36 -21.25 2.34
N GLY A 106 4.51 -20.87 1.76
CA GLY A 106 5.80 -21.53 1.97
C GLY A 106 6.38 -22.12 0.68
N GLU A 107 7.41 -22.97 0.80
CA GLU A 107 8.01 -23.65 -0.35
C GLU A 107 7.15 -24.84 -0.80
N VAL A 108 6.90 -24.97 -2.11
CA VAL A 108 6.08 -26.04 -2.68
C VAL A 108 6.57 -27.45 -2.32
N ARG A 109 5.63 -28.31 -1.91
CA ARG A 109 5.85 -29.75 -1.63
C ARG A 109 4.75 -30.56 -2.31
N VAL A 110 4.92 -30.86 -3.60
CA VAL A 110 3.88 -31.50 -4.43
C VAL A 110 3.44 -32.86 -3.89
N ASN A 111 4.35 -33.63 -3.32
CA ASN A 111 4.03 -34.92 -2.70
C ASN A 111 3.12 -34.76 -1.49
N GLN A 112 3.42 -33.81 -0.59
CA GLN A 112 2.58 -33.53 0.57
C GLN A 112 1.19 -33.02 0.15
N ALA A 113 1.15 -32.13 -0.85
CA ALA A 113 -0.11 -31.66 -1.43
C ALA A 113 -0.92 -32.79 -2.10
N PHE A 114 -0.27 -33.76 -2.73
CA PHE A 114 -0.92 -34.93 -3.30
C PHE A 114 -1.48 -35.87 -2.23
N ASP A 115 -0.73 -36.08 -1.15
CA ASP A 115 -1.11 -36.96 -0.03
C ASP A 115 -2.14 -36.32 0.91
N ALA A 116 -2.34 -35.00 0.86
CA ALA A 116 -3.31 -34.30 1.67
C ALA A 116 -4.76 -34.80 1.46
N PRO A 117 -5.52 -35.08 2.54
CA PRO A 117 -6.91 -35.54 2.45
C PRO A 117 -7.91 -34.40 2.23
N VAL A 118 -7.51 -33.16 2.50
CA VAL A 118 -8.38 -32.00 2.46
C VAL A 118 -7.66 -30.79 1.86
N ALA A 119 -8.43 -29.83 1.36
CA ALA A 119 -7.98 -28.48 1.06
C ALA A 119 -8.84 -27.46 1.79
N ALA A 120 -8.23 -26.33 2.18
CA ALA A 120 -8.90 -25.25 2.87
C ALA A 120 -8.55 -23.87 2.27
N TRP A 121 -9.58 -23.04 2.06
CA TRP A 121 -9.44 -21.73 1.43
C TRP A 121 -10.42 -20.70 1.99
N ASP A 122 -10.18 -19.42 1.71
CA ASP A 122 -11.10 -18.33 2.02
C ASP A 122 -12.38 -18.48 1.20
N ASP A 123 -13.55 -18.61 1.83
CA ASP A 123 -14.81 -18.78 1.10
C ASP A 123 -15.17 -17.52 0.27
N GLY A 124 -14.67 -16.35 0.68
CA GLY A 124 -14.87 -15.08 -0.01
C GLY A 124 -13.80 -14.74 -1.06
N ALA A 125 -12.71 -15.52 -1.17
CA ALA A 125 -11.63 -15.23 -2.11
C ALA A 125 -10.98 -16.50 -2.68
N PRO A 126 -10.59 -16.53 -3.97
CA PRO A 126 -9.99 -17.72 -4.58
C PRO A 126 -8.51 -17.87 -4.17
N THR A 127 -8.22 -18.07 -2.88
CA THR A 127 -6.89 -18.30 -2.34
C THR A 127 -6.89 -19.20 -1.10
N GLY A 128 -5.84 -20.04 -0.95
CA GLY A 128 -5.63 -20.91 0.21
C GLY A 128 -5.09 -20.17 1.44
N ALA A 129 -5.37 -18.87 1.56
CA ALA A 129 -4.81 -17.97 2.55
C ALA A 129 -5.86 -16.95 3.03
N LEU A 130 -5.64 -16.35 4.20
CA LEU A 130 -6.52 -15.36 4.81
C LEU A 130 -5.84 -13.99 4.84
N GLY A 131 -6.02 -13.20 3.78
CA GLY A 131 -5.54 -11.81 3.71
C GLY A 131 -6.54 -10.84 4.31
N PHE A 132 -6.23 -10.25 5.48
CA PHE A 132 -7.07 -9.23 6.13
C PHE A 132 -6.76 -7.80 5.68
N GLY A 133 -5.68 -7.62 4.92
CA GLY A 133 -5.37 -6.39 4.21
C GLY A 133 -4.73 -5.29 5.05
N PHE A 134 -4.65 -4.10 4.47
CA PHE A 134 -4.22 -2.89 5.17
C PHE A 134 -5.39 -2.30 5.95
N VAL A 135 -5.19 -2.01 7.23
CA VAL A 135 -6.26 -1.57 8.13
C VAL A 135 -5.82 -0.34 8.90
N ASP A 136 -6.45 0.80 8.66
CA ASP A 136 -6.34 1.95 9.56
C ASP A 136 -7.18 1.72 10.81
N VAL A 137 -6.54 1.75 11.97
CA VAL A 137 -7.15 1.43 13.26
C VAL A 137 -7.20 2.69 14.12
N ASP A 138 -8.39 3.24 14.32
CA ASP A 138 -8.68 4.43 15.14
C ASP A 138 -9.16 4.08 16.58
N GLY A 139 -9.24 2.80 16.89
CA GLY A 139 -9.72 2.24 18.14
C GLY A 139 -9.52 0.72 18.18
N THR A 140 -10.61 -0.05 18.23
CA THR A 140 -10.58 -1.51 18.11
C THR A 140 -11.36 -1.93 16.87
N VAL A 141 -10.74 -2.77 16.03
CA VAL A 141 -11.35 -3.29 14.79
C VAL A 141 -11.54 -4.80 14.92
N THR A 142 -12.66 -5.32 14.43
CA THR A 142 -12.91 -6.76 14.32
C THR A 142 -13.21 -7.12 12.88
N LEU A 143 -12.44 -8.07 12.33
CA LEU A 143 -12.55 -8.57 10.97
C LEU A 143 -12.91 -10.05 11.01
N LYS A 144 -13.71 -10.49 10.04
CA LYS A 144 -14.16 -11.88 9.95
C LYS A 144 -13.92 -12.43 8.55
N LYS A 145 -13.51 -13.69 8.49
CA LYS A 145 -13.43 -14.48 7.26
C LYS A 145 -14.00 -15.87 7.52
N THR A 146 -14.60 -16.46 6.49
CA THR A 146 -15.09 -17.83 6.55
C THR A 146 -14.11 -18.71 5.78
N VAL A 147 -13.65 -19.79 6.41
CA VAL A 147 -12.84 -20.82 5.77
C VAL A 147 -13.76 -21.91 5.27
N ARG A 148 -13.61 -22.30 4.01
CA ARG A 148 -14.18 -23.53 3.46
C ARG A 148 -13.12 -24.62 3.48
N ILE A 149 -13.49 -25.78 4.00
CA ILE A 149 -12.69 -27.00 3.95
C ILE A 149 -13.42 -28.05 3.12
N ARG A 150 -12.71 -28.71 2.20
CA ARG A 150 -13.23 -29.81 1.40
C ARG A 150 -12.45 -31.08 1.66
N ASN A 151 -13.20 -32.17 1.85
CA ASN A 151 -12.67 -33.52 2.01
C ASN A 151 -12.64 -34.29 0.68
N TYR A 152 -11.48 -34.84 0.34
CA TYR A 152 -11.24 -35.66 -0.85
C TYR A 152 -11.27 -37.17 -0.57
N GLU A 153 -11.59 -37.57 0.66
CA GLU A 153 -11.69 -38.96 1.05
C GLU A 153 -13.12 -39.37 1.38
N ASN A 154 -13.38 -40.68 1.31
CA ASN A 154 -14.64 -41.26 1.79
C ASN A 154 -14.61 -41.60 3.29
N LYS A 155 -13.94 -40.76 4.10
CA LYS A 155 -13.80 -40.92 5.55
C LYS A 155 -14.11 -39.60 6.23
N ALA A 156 -14.85 -39.65 7.35
CA ALA A 156 -15.09 -38.45 8.15
C ALA A 156 -13.76 -37.98 8.76
N ARG A 157 -13.54 -36.67 8.78
CA ARG A 157 -12.35 -36.05 9.37
C ARG A 157 -12.78 -35.01 10.39
N THR A 158 -12.11 -34.96 11.53
CA THR A 158 -12.33 -33.96 12.59
C THR A 158 -11.00 -33.28 12.85
N TYR A 159 -10.91 -32.00 12.55
CA TYR A 159 -9.69 -31.21 12.78
C TYR A 159 -9.84 -30.35 14.03
N THR A 160 -8.79 -30.29 14.83
CA THR A 160 -8.58 -29.21 15.80
C THR A 160 -8.07 -27.98 15.06
N ILE A 161 -8.60 -26.80 15.39
CA ILE A 161 -8.25 -25.54 14.76
C ILE A 161 -7.42 -24.72 15.74
N THR A 162 -6.24 -24.27 15.31
CA THR A 162 -5.33 -23.50 16.16
C THR A 162 -4.75 -22.34 15.38
N PRO A 163 -5.21 -21.10 15.62
CA PRO A 163 -4.49 -19.91 15.18
C PRO A 163 -3.12 -19.84 15.86
N THR A 164 -2.10 -19.53 15.09
CA THR A 164 -0.70 -19.40 15.53
C THR A 164 -0.11 -18.14 14.93
N PHE A 165 0.81 -17.50 15.65
CA PHE A 165 1.65 -16.44 15.11
C PHE A 165 2.92 -17.03 14.52
N ARG A 166 3.41 -16.43 13.44
CA ARG A 166 4.71 -16.79 12.87
C ARG A 166 5.86 -16.23 13.72
N PHE A 167 5.69 -15.04 14.27
CA PHE A 167 6.70 -14.38 15.09
C PHE A 167 6.19 -14.16 16.52
N ALA A 168 6.97 -14.64 17.51
CA ALA A 168 6.64 -14.46 18.93
C ALA A 168 6.59 -12.98 19.36
N GLY A 169 7.31 -12.10 18.65
CA GLY A 169 7.26 -10.66 18.87
C GLY A 169 5.90 -10.04 18.55
N ASP A 170 5.16 -10.61 17.59
CA ASP A 170 3.82 -10.16 17.23
C ASP A 170 2.78 -10.68 18.21
N GLU A 171 2.89 -11.94 18.60
CA GLU A 171 2.05 -12.55 19.63
C GLU A 171 2.18 -11.81 20.96
N SER A 172 3.41 -11.56 21.41
CA SER A 172 3.69 -10.88 22.68
C SER A 172 3.34 -9.39 22.68
N ASN A 173 3.32 -8.73 21.51
CA ASN A 173 2.84 -7.36 21.41
C ASN A 173 1.34 -7.24 21.74
N GLY A 174 0.54 -8.26 21.38
CA GLY A 174 -0.86 -8.38 21.78
C GLY A 174 -1.81 -7.37 21.14
N ALA A 175 -1.40 -6.65 20.09
CA ALA A 175 -2.30 -5.79 19.33
C ALA A 175 -3.25 -6.59 18.42
N VAL A 176 -2.81 -7.74 17.90
CA VAL A 176 -3.65 -8.61 17.08
C VAL A 176 -3.98 -9.87 17.86
N SER A 177 -5.22 -10.32 17.74
CA SER A 177 -5.69 -11.61 18.26
C SER A 177 -6.52 -12.31 17.21
N VAL A 178 -6.34 -13.62 17.07
CA VAL A 178 -7.05 -14.45 16.10
C VAL A 178 -7.77 -15.55 16.85
N SER A 179 -9.07 -15.67 16.63
CA SER A 179 -9.93 -16.66 17.27
C SER A 179 -10.68 -17.49 16.23
N ALA A 180 -10.93 -18.75 16.60
CA ALA A 180 -11.59 -19.74 15.77
C ALA A 180 -12.41 -20.70 16.67
N PRO A 181 -13.41 -21.41 16.13
CA PRO A 181 -13.97 -22.58 16.78
C PRO A 181 -12.88 -23.62 17.10
N ALA A 182 -13.04 -24.39 18.17
CA ALA A 182 -12.00 -25.36 18.57
C ALA A 182 -11.81 -26.51 17.55
N LYS A 183 -12.88 -26.87 16.82
CA LYS A 183 -12.88 -28.00 15.89
C LYS A 183 -13.78 -27.74 14.68
N VAL A 184 -13.50 -28.46 13.59
CA VAL A 184 -14.40 -28.60 12.43
C VAL A 184 -14.54 -30.07 12.05
N ASP A 185 -15.78 -30.51 11.84
CA ASP A 185 -16.11 -31.84 11.34
C ASP A 185 -16.42 -31.78 9.85
N VAL A 186 -15.66 -32.53 9.05
CA VAL A 186 -15.88 -32.65 7.61
C VAL A 186 -16.44 -34.03 7.31
N LYS A 187 -17.66 -34.06 6.80
CA LYS A 187 -18.41 -35.29 6.53
C LYS A 187 -17.67 -36.20 5.54
N PRO A 188 -17.88 -37.53 5.62
CA PRO A 188 -17.33 -38.46 4.63
C PRO A 188 -17.98 -38.22 3.26
N GLY A 189 -17.20 -38.46 2.21
CA GLY A 189 -17.65 -38.44 0.82
C GLY A 189 -16.75 -37.54 -0.02
N LEU A 190 -16.37 -38.03 -1.20
CA LEU A 190 -15.52 -37.31 -2.14
C LEU A 190 -16.16 -35.95 -2.49
N GLY A 191 -15.52 -34.85 -2.07
CA GLY A 191 -15.93 -33.49 -2.37
C GLY A 191 -16.93 -32.86 -1.39
N ARG A 192 -17.04 -33.38 -0.16
CA ARG A 192 -17.90 -32.77 0.89
C ARG A 192 -17.22 -31.59 1.56
N ASP A 193 -18.01 -30.55 1.77
CA ASP A 193 -17.55 -29.28 2.34
C ASP A 193 -18.04 -29.12 3.79
N ALA A 194 -17.24 -28.42 4.58
CA ALA A 194 -17.65 -27.76 5.81
C ALA A 194 -17.10 -26.33 5.83
N THR A 195 -17.62 -25.48 6.71
CA THR A 195 -17.13 -24.11 6.90
C THR A 195 -16.97 -23.79 8.37
N PHE A 196 -16.09 -22.85 8.68
CA PHE A 196 -15.94 -22.25 10.00
C PHE A 196 -15.44 -20.81 9.88
N ASP A 197 -15.73 -19.99 10.88
CA ASP A 197 -15.34 -18.58 10.87
C ASP A 197 -14.04 -18.34 11.65
N ILE A 198 -13.21 -17.45 11.11
CA ILE A 198 -12.06 -16.84 11.78
C ILE A 198 -12.41 -15.41 12.11
N THR A 199 -12.20 -15.02 13.38
CA THR A 199 -12.36 -13.64 13.84
C THR A 199 -11.01 -13.09 14.27
N MET A 200 -10.58 -12.02 13.62
CA MET A 200 -9.39 -11.24 13.99
C MET A 200 -9.84 -9.96 14.71
N THR A 201 -9.29 -9.70 15.89
CA THR A 201 -9.49 -8.44 16.61
C THR A 201 -8.17 -7.70 16.74
N ILE A 202 -8.19 -6.42 16.39
CA ILE A 202 -7.04 -5.52 16.39
C ILE A 202 -7.29 -4.40 17.39
N ASP A 203 -6.44 -4.30 18.40
CA ASP A 203 -6.40 -3.23 19.40
C ASP A 203 -5.38 -2.17 18.97
N GLY A 204 -5.88 -1.07 18.42
CA GLY A 204 -5.06 -0.01 17.85
C GLY A 204 -4.16 0.68 18.88
N SER A 205 -4.51 0.66 20.16
CA SER A 205 -3.69 1.28 21.21
C SER A 205 -2.34 0.57 21.40
N LYS A 206 -2.30 -0.74 21.14
CA LYS A 206 -1.13 -1.61 21.29
C LYS A 206 -0.27 -1.75 20.04
N LEU A 207 -0.78 -1.29 18.89
CA LEU A 207 -0.04 -1.34 17.64
C LEU A 207 1.32 -0.64 17.77
N ARG A 208 2.26 -1.07 16.93
CA ARG A 208 3.54 -0.38 16.77
C ARG A 208 3.32 0.95 16.02
N GLY A 209 4.34 1.79 16.03
CA GLY A 209 4.41 2.94 15.12
C GLY A 209 4.42 2.49 13.65
N ASN A 210 4.14 3.42 12.73
CA ASN A 210 4.22 3.12 11.31
C ASN A 210 5.65 3.35 10.81
N PHE A 211 6.21 2.32 10.18
CA PHE A 211 7.52 2.34 9.54
C PHE A 211 7.42 2.29 8.03
N MET A 212 6.23 2.33 7.43
CA MET A 212 6.07 2.23 5.98
C MET A 212 5.87 3.62 5.33
N ASN A 213 6.52 3.87 4.20
CA ASN A 213 6.24 4.98 3.27
C ASN A 213 6.64 4.59 1.83
N SER A 214 6.14 5.33 0.83
CA SER A 214 6.57 5.17 -0.56
C SER A 214 7.91 5.87 -0.86
N GLY A 215 8.35 6.78 0.01
CA GLY A 215 9.60 7.51 -0.12
C GLY A 215 10.81 6.68 0.33
N SER A 216 11.42 7.08 1.44
CA SER A 216 12.72 6.56 1.89
C SER A 216 12.78 5.06 2.20
N THR A 217 11.65 4.37 2.37
CA THR A 217 11.63 2.95 2.80
C THR A 217 10.79 1.99 1.97
N ALA A 218 10.24 2.43 0.84
CA ALA A 218 9.45 1.56 -0.04
C ALA A 218 10.15 0.26 -0.48
N GLY A 219 11.47 0.30 -0.67
CA GLY A 219 12.29 -0.86 -1.04
C GLY A 219 12.78 -1.70 0.14
N THR A 220 12.33 -1.44 1.38
CA THR A 220 12.86 -2.10 2.57
C THR A 220 11.87 -3.11 3.15
N GLY A 221 12.19 -4.40 3.05
CA GLY A 221 11.35 -5.46 3.64
C GLY A 221 11.14 -5.30 5.14
N ALA A 222 12.16 -4.84 5.88
CA ALA A 222 12.10 -4.67 7.33
C ALA A 222 11.02 -3.68 7.80
N ALA A 223 10.76 -2.61 7.03
CA ALA A 223 9.69 -1.65 7.35
C ALA A 223 8.32 -2.32 7.27
N LEU A 224 8.08 -3.10 6.21
CA LEU A 224 6.86 -3.86 6.03
C LEU A 224 6.73 -4.95 7.10
N THR A 225 7.77 -5.76 7.32
CA THR A 225 7.82 -6.80 8.36
C THR A 225 7.46 -6.25 9.74
N THR A 226 7.94 -5.06 10.09
CA THR A 226 7.68 -4.46 11.42
C THR A 226 6.18 -4.15 11.62
N ASN A 227 5.49 -3.79 10.53
CA ASN A 227 4.07 -3.45 10.53
C ASN A 227 3.15 -4.63 10.16
N GLU A 228 3.69 -5.72 9.65
CA GLU A 228 2.96 -6.97 9.38
C GLU A 228 2.71 -7.73 10.68
N TYR A 229 1.52 -8.33 10.79
CA TYR A 229 1.24 -9.40 11.75
C TYR A 229 0.77 -10.59 10.94
N ASP A 230 1.42 -11.74 11.14
CA ASP A 230 1.20 -12.91 10.31
C ASP A 230 1.32 -14.24 11.09
N GLY A 231 0.83 -15.30 10.47
CA GLY A 231 0.84 -16.63 11.06
C GLY A 231 0.02 -17.66 10.29
N TYR A 232 -0.36 -18.74 10.95
CA TYR A 232 -1.17 -19.81 10.35
C TYR A 232 -2.40 -20.13 11.17
N VAL A 233 -3.51 -20.42 10.49
CA VAL A 233 -4.58 -21.23 11.06
C VAL A 233 -4.24 -22.67 10.75
N VAL A 234 -3.84 -23.41 11.77
CA VAL A 234 -3.41 -24.81 11.66
C VAL A 234 -4.61 -25.72 11.91
N LEU A 235 -4.88 -26.63 10.98
CA LEU A 235 -5.84 -27.71 11.16
C LEU A 235 -5.09 -29.03 11.36
N ASN A 236 -5.35 -29.73 12.46
CA ASN A 236 -4.68 -31.01 12.76
C ASN A 236 -5.69 -32.06 13.27
N ASP A 237 -5.67 -33.27 12.69
CA ASP A 237 -6.55 -34.39 13.08
C ASP A 237 -5.81 -35.53 13.82
N GLY A 238 -4.57 -35.29 14.23
CA GLY A 238 -3.66 -36.25 14.85
C GLY A 238 -2.73 -36.96 13.86
N GLY A 239 -2.97 -36.85 12.55
CA GLY A 239 -2.10 -37.38 11.50
C GLY A 239 -1.76 -36.35 10.43
N ASP A 240 -2.78 -35.75 9.81
CA ASP A 240 -2.65 -34.79 8.73
C ASP A 240 -2.71 -33.35 9.27
N THR A 241 -1.89 -32.47 8.68
CA THR A 241 -1.84 -31.04 9.03
C THR A 241 -2.09 -30.16 7.80
N VAL A 242 -2.90 -29.12 7.97
CA VAL A 242 -3.21 -28.11 6.95
C VAL A 242 -2.83 -26.75 7.51
N ASN A 243 -1.99 -25.99 6.80
CA ASN A 243 -1.56 -24.66 7.20
C ASN A 243 -2.23 -23.59 6.33
N ILE A 244 -3.10 -22.77 6.90
CA ILE A 244 -3.73 -21.67 6.18
C ILE A 244 -3.00 -20.38 6.59
N PRO A 245 -2.10 -19.82 5.77
CA PRO A 245 -1.40 -18.58 6.10
C PRO A 245 -2.40 -17.43 6.24
N TRP A 246 -2.17 -16.55 7.21
CA TRP A 246 -2.91 -15.32 7.41
C TRP A 246 -1.96 -14.15 7.62
N HIS A 247 -2.37 -12.95 7.20
CA HIS A 247 -1.64 -11.70 7.50
C HIS A 247 -2.61 -10.52 7.59
N VAL A 248 -2.14 -9.46 8.25
CA VAL A 248 -2.75 -8.13 8.27
C VAL A 248 -1.65 -7.07 8.34
N LEU A 249 -1.88 -5.91 7.72
CA LEU A 249 -1.01 -4.71 7.80
C LEU A 249 -1.77 -3.57 8.51
N PRO A 250 -1.91 -3.64 9.85
CA PRO A 250 -2.61 -2.62 10.60
C PRO A 250 -1.72 -1.42 10.90
N ARG A 251 -2.30 -0.23 10.87
CA ARG A 251 -1.63 1.03 11.21
C ARG A 251 -2.47 1.82 12.21
N LYS A 252 -1.82 2.47 13.19
CA LYS A 252 -2.48 3.45 14.05
C LYS A 252 -3.00 4.61 13.20
N ALA A 253 -4.28 4.95 13.37
CA ALA A 253 -4.90 6.02 12.63
C ALA A 253 -5.37 7.14 13.57
N ALA A 254 -5.02 8.37 13.21
CA ALA A 254 -5.71 9.56 13.67
C ALA A 254 -7.12 9.65 13.05
N LYS A 255 -8.01 10.36 13.75
CA LYS A 255 -9.35 10.68 13.27
C LYS A 255 -9.71 12.07 13.75
N VAL A 256 -9.31 13.07 12.98
CA VAL A 256 -9.39 14.47 13.38
C VAL A 256 -10.77 15.05 13.05
N VAL A 257 -11.39 15.69 14.02
CA VAL A 257 -12.59 16.50 13.87
C VAL A 257 -12.25 17.94 14.25
N PRO A 258 -12.21 18.88 13.29
CA PRO A 258 -11.94 20.28 13.61
C PRO A 258 -13.19 20.94 14.20
N SER A 259 -13.01 21.99 15.02
CA SER A 259 -14.12 22.75 15.60
C SER A 259 -14.95 23.52 14.57
N THR A 260 -14.37 23.79 13.40
CA THR A 260 -15.02 24.36 12.22
C THR A 260 -14.21 24.01 10.98
N THR A 261 -14.84 23.99 9.80
CA THR A 261 -14.14 23.98 8.50
C THR A 261 -14.28 25.30 7.74
N ASP A 262 -15.01 26.26 8.31
CA ASP A 262 -15.18 27.59 7.73
C ASP A 262 -14.06 28.53 8.18
N LEU A 263 -13.42 29.17 7.21
CA LEU A 263 -12.43 30.21 7.43
C LEU A 263 -13.09 31.59 7.44
N ILE A 264 -12.71 32.42 8.39
CA ILE A 264 -13.20 33.80 8.52
C ILE A 264 -12.25 34.70 7.70
N PRO A 265 -12.71 35.32 6.59
CA PRO A 265 -11.87 36.16 5.75
C PRO A 265 -11.19 37.29 6.54
N GLY A 266 -9.89 37.50 6.28
CA GLY A 266 -9.08 38.53 6.94
C GLY A 266 -8.67 38.21 8.39
N SER A 267 -8.94 37.00 8.90
CA SER A 267 -8.51 36.61 10.25
C SER A 267 -7.01 36.41 10.34
N PHE A 268 -6.44 36.88 11.45
CA PHE A 268 -4.99 36.89 11.65
C PHE A 268 -4.60 36.79 13.14
N PRO A 269 -4.55 35.58 13.75
CA PRO A 269 -5.05 34.32 13.23
C PRO A 269 -6.53 34.04 13.59
N GLN A 270 -7.17 33.15 12.84
CA GLN A 270 -8.30 32.35 13.34
C GLN A 270 -7.76 31.13 14.07
N ILE A 271 -8.25 30.86 15.28
CA ILE A 271 -7.90 29.67 16.06
C ILE A 271 -8.96 28.59 15.86
N ILE A 272 -8.53 27.39 15.49
CA ILE A 272 -9.38 26.23 15.25
C ILE A 272 -8.92 25.10 16.18
N GLY A 273 -9.86 24.53 16.93
CA GLY A 273 -9.60 23.35 17.75
C GLY A 273 -9.58 22.08 16.92
N LEU A 274 -8.71 21.13 17.28
CA LEU A 274 -8.58 19.84 16.63
C LEU A 274 -8.83 18.72 17.66
N ASP A 275 -9.93 17.99 17.52
CA ASP A 275 -10.26 16.81 18.33
C ASP A 275 -9.81 15.54 17.61
N ASN A 276 -8.75 14.89 18.09
CA ASN A 276 -8.29 13.63 17.53
C ASN A 276 -8.94 12.45 18.25
N GLN A 277 -9.99 11.93 17.63
CA GLN A 277 -10.75 10.78 18.11
C GLN A 277 -10.08 9.43 17.80
N GLY A 278 -8.97 9.42 17.06
CA GLY A 278 -8.21 8.22 16.71
C GLY A 278 -7.25 7.79 17.83
N VAL A 279 -6.55 6.68 17.62
CA VAL A 279 -5.46 6.23 18.52
C VAL A 279 -4.07 6.60 18.01
N GLY A 280 -3.94 6.93 16.73
CA GLY A 280 -2.73 7.50 16.15
C GLY A 280 -2.63 8.99 16.44
N THR A 281 -1.41 9.50 16.49
CA THR A 281 -1.15 10.95 16.52
C THR A 281 -1.53 11.55 15.18
N ALA A 282 -2.29 12.64 15.18
CA ALA A 282 -2.52 13.44 13.99
C ALA A 282 -1.26 14.24 13.71
N GLN A 283 -0.58 13.93 12.62
CA GLN A 283 0.68 14.53 12.21
C GLN A 283 0.36 15.55 11.14
N ASN A 284 0.21 16.79 11.57
CA ASN A 284 -0.54 17.79 10.85
C ASN A 284 0.40 18.69 10.05
N ASP A 285 0.17 18.79 8.74
CA ASP A 285 0.86 19.70 7.83
C ASP A 285 -0.17 20.52 7.06
N ALA A 286 0.04 21.84 6.99
CA ALA A 286 -0.91 22.78 6.42
C ALA A 286 -0.38 23.38 5.11
N TYR A 287 -1.27 23.50 4.13
CA TYR A 287 -0.99 24.01 2.79
C TYR A 287 -2.11 24.97 2.38
N ALA A 288 -1.78 26.05 1.68
CA ALA A 288 -2.77 26.90 1.03
C ALA A 288 -3.53 26.05 -0.02
N LEU A 289 -4.85 25.95 0.09
CA LEU A 289 -5.69 25.19 -0.84
C LEU A 289 -5.93 26.03 -2.08
N ILE A 290 -5.30 25.65 -3.19
CA ILE A 290 -5.34 26.42 -4.44
C ILE A 290 -6.37 25.89 -5.44
N ALA A 291 -6.72 24.61 -5.37
CA ALA A 291 -7.68 24.00 -6.28
C ALA A 291 -8.29 22.71 -5.74
N THR A 292 -9.43 22.32 -6.32
CA THR A 292 -10.08 21.03 -6.09
C THR A 292 -10.65 20.49 -7.40
N SER A 293 -10.70 19.17 -7.55
CA SER A 293 -11.31 18.49 -8.70
C SER A 293 -12.44 17.56 -8.24
N PRO A 294 -13.55 17.44 -9.00
CA PRO A 294 -14.64 16.52 -8.68
C PRO A 294 -14.24 15.06 -8.87
N ASP A 295 -14.85 14.17 -8.09
CA ASP A 295 -14.69 12.71 -8.20
C ASP A 295 -15.09 12.22 -9.61
N ILE A 296 -14.18 11.52 -10.29
CA ILE A 296 -14.39 10.90 -11.59
C ILE A 296 -14.39 9.36 -11.50
N PRO A 297 -15.18 8.67 -12.35
CA PRO A 297 -15.31 7.22 -12.24
C PRO A 297 -13.99 6.45 -12.38
N GLU A 298 -13.78 5.46 -11.52
CA GLU A 298 -12.58 4.65 -11.57
C GLU A 298 -12.53 3.75 -12.82
N GLY A 299 -11.30 3.46 -13.26
CA GLY A 299 -11.05 2.50 -14.32
C GLY A 299 -11.60 1.10 -14.02
N SER A 300 -12.15 0.44 -15.05
CA SER A 300 -12.65 -0.93 -14.90
C SER A 300 -11.54 -1.92 -14.52
N ARG A 301 -11.86 -2.89 -13.66
CA ARG A 301 -10.92 -3.92 -13.22
C ARG A 301 -10.36 -4.72 -14.41
N GLY A 302 -9.04 -4.72 -14.56
CA GLY A 302 -8.36 -5.41 -15.66
C GLY A 302 -8.48 -4.71 -17.01
N GLY A 303 -9.06 -3.50 -17.05
CA GLY A 303 -9.23 -2.71 -18.27
C GLY A 303 -7.98 -1.97 -18.72
N GLN A 304 -6.86 -2.05 -17.97
CA GLN A 304 -5.60 -1.34 -18.25
C GLN A 304 -5.80 0.17 -18.49
N SER A 305 -6.78 0.75 -17.80
CA SER A 305 -7.13 2.18 -17.88
C SER A 305 -7.43 2.71 -16.48
N PRO A 306 -6.47 2.63 -15.53
CA PRO A 306 -6.63 3.23 -14.20
C PRO A 306 -6.82 4.75 -14.31
N THR A 307 -7.58 5.32 -13.39
CA THR A 307 -7.91 6.75 -13.35
C THR A 307 -7.39 7.34 -12.04
N PRO A 308 -6.12 7.76 -11.94
CA PRO A 308 -5.69 8.56 -10.80
C PRO A 308 -6.43 9.90 -10.80
N ASP A 309 -7.14 10.17 -9.72
CA ASP A 309 -8.14 11.24 -9.63
C ASP A 309 -7.77 12.26 -8.55
N LEU A 310 -7.68 13.54 -8.92
CA LEU A 310 -7.33 14.61 -7.99
C LEU A 310 -8.56 15.01 -7.18
N ARG A 311 -8.37 15.25 -5.88
CA ARG A 311 -9.39 15.83 -5.00
C ARG A 311 -9.05 17.26 -4.62
N ALA A 312 -7.80 17.51 -4.25
CA ALA A 312 -7.33 18.83 -3.83
C ALA A 312 -5.84 19.01 -4.09
N VAL A 313 -5.44 20.25 -4.36
CA VAL A 313 -4.05 20.65 -4.49
C VAL A 313 -3.80 21.82 -3.56
N GLY A 314 -2.68 21.78 -2.84
CA GLY A 314 -2.22 22.91 -2.05
C GLY A 314 -0.71 23.13 -2.13
N ILE A 315 -0.28 24.33 -1.72
CA ILE A 315 1.12 24.73 -1.71
C ILE A 315 1.54 25.31 -0.35
N ASN A 316 2.83 25.26 -0.07
CA ASN A 316 3.43 26.00 1.03
C ASN A 316 4.89 26.34 0.70
N THR A 317 5.34 27.54 1.08
CA THR A 317 6.69 28.03 0.82
C THR A 317 7.45 28.23 2.13
N PHE A 318 8.65 27.66 2.23
CA PHE A 318 9.53 27.81 3.39
C PHE A 318 10.84 28.50 2.97
N PRO A 319 11.07 29.77 3.35
CA PRO A 319 12.37 30.40 3.13
C PRO A 319 13.47 29.63 3.85
N VAL A 320 14.58 29.36 3.16
CA VAL A 320 15.73 28.64 3.73
C VAL A 320 17.02 29.45 3.61
N PRO A 321 17.91 29.36 4.62
CA PRO A 321 19.17 30.09 4.59
C PRO A 321 20.12 29.53 3.53
N ALA A 322 21.15 30.32 3.21
CA ALA A 322 22.30 29.86 2.45
C ALA A 322 22.91 28.59 3.08
N GLY A 323 23.30 27.65 2.24
CA GLY A 323 23.86 26.35 2.63
C GLY A 323 22.85 25.24 2.85
N PHE A 324 21.54 25.53 2.87
CA PHE A 324 20.51 24.50 2.96
C PHE A 324 20.25 23.85 1.61
N CYS A 325 19.77 24.64 0.65
CA CYS A 325 19.40 24.22 -0.70
C CYS A 325 20.59 24.41 -1.66
N SER A 326 21.15 25.63 -1.68
CA SER A 326 22.37 25.97 -2.41
C SER A 326 23.26 26.93 -1.60
N ALA A 327 24.36 27.41 -2.18
CA ALA A 327 25.24 28.37 -1.51
C ALA A 327 24.58 29.74 -1.22
N ASN A 328 23.44 30.04 -1.85
CA ASN A 328 22.69 31.28 -1.66
C ASN A 328 21.38 31.02 -0.88
N PRO A 329 20.80 32.04 -0.24
CA PRO A 329 19.45 31.94 0.32
C PRO A 329 18.44 31.55 -0.75
N SER A 330 17.52 30.66 -0.40
CA SER A 330 16.57 30.05 -1.32
C SER A 330 15.25 29.78 -0.59
N PHE A 331 14.41 28.92 -1.14
CA PHE A 331 13.21 28.43 -0.48
C PHE A 331 12.97 26.96 -0.82
N LEU A 332 12.29 26.26 0.09
CA LEU A 332 11.59 25.02 -0.22
C LEU A 332 10.19 25.36 -0.69
N TRP A 333 9.76 24.70 -1.76
CA TRP A 333 8.38 24.75 -2.21
C TRP A 333 7.77 23.37 -2.08
N ALA A 334 6.68 23.28 -1.34
CA ALA A 334 5.92 22.06 -1.15
C ALA A 334 4.67 22.11 -2.02
N PHE A 335 4.47 21.05 -2.80
CA PHE A 335 3.24 20.80 -3.56
C PHE A 335 2.55 19.59 -2.96
N ALA A 336 1.42 19.83 -2.30
CA ALA A 336 0.62 18.79 -1.68
C ALA A 336 -0.55 18.44 -2.61
N VAL A 337 -0.71 17.13 -2.86
CA VAL A 337 -1.77 16.55 -3.67
C VAL A 337 -2.58 15.60 -2.80
N ASN A 338 -3.90 15.75 -2.81
CA ASN A 338 -4.84 14.80 -2.26
C ASN A 338 -5.69 14.21 -3.40
N THR A 339 -5.86 12.89 -3.41
CA THR A 339 -6.66 12.14 -4.41
C THR A 339 -7.94 11.55 -3.81
N TRP A 340 -8.95 11.29 -4.63
CA TRP A 340 -10.20 10.62 -4.20
C TRP A 340 -9.96 9.15 -3.80
N GLU A 341 -9.12 8.46 -4.58
CA GLU A 341 -8.65 7.11 -4.31
C GLU A 341 -7.29 7.15 -3.63
N ARG A 342 -7.16 6.40 -2.54
CA ARG A 342 -5.88 6.18 -1.88
C ARG A 342 -4.94 5.36 -2.75
N GLN A 343 -3.67 5.74 -2.72
CA GLN A 343 -2.61 4.96 -3.33
C GLN A 343 -1.96 4.07 -2.27
N GLU A 344 -1.93 2.76 -2.50
CA GLU A 344 -1.24 1.81 -1.61
C GLU A 344 0.27 2.08 -1.60
N HIS A 345 0.82 2.31 -2.79
CA HIS A 345 2.18 2.73 -3.06
C HIS A 345 2.18 3.71 -4.23
N LEU A 346 3.16 4.60 -4.31
CA LEU A 346 3.21 5.63 -5.36
C LEU A 346 3.80 5.15 -6.70
N LEU A 347 4.45 4.00 -6.76
CA LEU A 347 5.05 3.47 -8.00
C LEU A 347 4.12 3.50 -9.25
N PRO A 348 2.83 3.10 -9.18
CA PRO A 348 1.96 3.14 -10.36
C PRO A 348 1.42 4.54 -10.70
N VAL A 349 1.50 5.52 -9.80
CA VAL A 349 0.87 6.83 -9.99
C VAL A 349 1.90 7.94 -10.07
N SER A 350 1.68 8.84 -11.01
CA SER A 350 2.48 10.00 -11.29
C SER A 350 1.68 11.27 -11.03
N HIS A 351 1.99 11.97 -9.96
CA HIS A 351 1.58 13.36 -9.79
C HIS A 351 2.65 14.25 -10.42
N GLN A 352 2.22 15.15 -11.30
CA GLN A 352 3.08 16.08 -12.02
C GLN A 352 2.58 17.50 -11.75
N VAL A 353 3.50 18.39 -11.39
CA VAL A 353 3.26 19.83 -11.30
C VAL A 353 4.06 20.47 -12.41
N ILE A 354 3.37 20.98 -13.41
CA ILE A 354 3.94 21.62 -14.58
C ILE A 354 4.06 23.11 -14.25
N LEU A 355 5.23 23.69 -14.49
CA LEU A 355 5.54 25.07 -14.12
C LEU A 355 6.01 25.85 -15.34
N ASP A 356 5.34 26.96 -15.65
CA ASP A 356 5.82 28.03 -16.51
C ASP A 356 6.30 29.17 -15.59
N THR A 357 7.61 29.30 -15.47
CA THR A 357 8.26 30.20 -14.51
C THR A 357 8.47 31.60 -15.07
N ASN A 358 8.22 31.80 -16.36
CA ASN A 358 8.42 33.06 -17.07
C ASN A 358 7.11 33.65 -17.63
N GLN A 359 5.99 32.91 -17.56
CA GLN A 359 4.66 33.24 -18.06
C GLN A 359 4.62 33.56 -19.56
N ASP A 360 5.40 32.83 -20.36
CA ASP A 360 5.39 32.94 -21.82
C ASP A 360 4.35 32.02 -22.50
N GLY A 361 3.65 31.20 -21.70
CA GLY A 361 2.66 30.22 -22.16
C GLY A 361 3.26 28.85 -22.48
N THR A 362 4.56 28.64 -22.20
CA THR A 362 5.27 27.37 -22.39
C THR A 362 5.84 26.89 -21.06
N ALA A 363 5.56 25.64 -20.71
CA ALA A 363 6.14 25.05 -19.50
C ALA A 363 7.67 25.00 -19.54
N ASP A 364 8.31 25.43 -18.46
CA ASP A 364 9.76 25.39 -18.26
C ASP A 364 10.20 24.13 -17.50
N TYR A 365 9.40 23.70 -16.53
CA TYR A 365 9.73 22.60 -15.61
C TYR A 365 8.56 21.66 -15.33
N ILE A 366 8.87 20.42 -14.97
CA ILE A 366 7.92 19.45 -14.39
C ILE A 366 8.49 18.93 -13.08
N VAL A 367 7.74 19.10 -11.99
CA VAL A 367 7.99 18.45 -10.70
C VAL A 367 7.15 17.18 -10.64
N LEU A 368 7.74 16.02 -10.33
CA LEU A 368 7.00 14.76 -10.36
C LEU A 368 7.54 13.72 -9.38
N ASN A 369 6.66 12.82 -8.89
CA ASN A 369 7.14 11.63 -8.16
C ASN A 369 7.54 10.51 -9.13
N ARG A 370 8.75 9.96 -9.00
CA ARG A 370 9.21 8.77 -9.74
C ARG A 370 10.15 7.91 -8.92
N ASP A 371 10.37 6.69 -9.39
CA ASP A 371 11.34 5.74 -8.84
C ASP A 371 12.74 6.37 -8.71
N ALA A 372 13.46 6.01 -7.65
CA ALA A 372 14.79 6.52 -7.37
C ALA A 372 15.83 6.06 -8.42
N SER A 373 15.55 4.97 -9.17
CA SER A 373 16.40 4.57 -10.30
C SER A 373 16.30 5.51 -11.50
N GLY A 374 15.29 6.39 -11.55
CA GLY A 374 15.09 7.39 -12.60
C GLY A 374 13.64 7.45 -13.07
N PRO A 375 13.28 8.46 -13.90
CA PRO A 375 11.90 8.67 -14.33
C PRO A 375 11.36 7.65 -15.35
N THR A 376 12.23 6.81 -15.92
CA THR A 376 11.89 5.81 -16.96
C THR A 376 12.20 4.38 -16.56
N THR A 377 12.80 4.15 -15.39
CA THR A 377 13.23 2.84 -14.90
C THR A 377 12.58 2.53 -13.57
N ILE A 378 12.34 1.25 -13.31
CA ILE A 378 11.76 0.78 -12.04
C ILE A 378 12.61 -0.37 -11.52
N THR A 379 13.58 -0.06 -10.68
CA THR A 379 14.42 -1.08 -10.04
C THR A 379 14.66 -0.85 -8.56
N ASP A 380 14.20 0.28 -7.99
CA ASP A 380 14.47 0.63 -6.59
C ASP A 380 13.21 0.54 -5.70
N GLY A 381 12.09 1.07 -6.19
CA GLY A 381 10.82 1.15 -5.46
C GLY A 381 10.64 2.46 -4.69
N ARG A 382 11.71 3.04 -4.13
CA ARG A 382 11.63 4.33 -3.42
C ARG A 382 11.26 5.45 -4.38
N GLN A 383 10.36 6.33 -3.95
CA GLN A 383 9.89 7.46 -4.75
C GLN A 383 10.59 8.75 -4.34
N LEU A 384 11.15 9.46 -5.32
CA LEU A 384 11.75 10.78 -5.18
C LEU A 384 10.85 11.83 -5.82
N THR A 385 10.98 13.07 -5.34
CA THR A 385 10.51 14.25 -6.06
C THR A 385 11.58 14.67 -7.06
N TRP A 386 11.30 14.40 -8.32
CA TRP A 386 12.14 14.81 -9.45
C TRP A 386 11.70 16.17 -9.98
N VAL A 387 12.67 16.93 -10.50
CA VAL A 387 12.44 18.12 -11.32
C VAL A 387 13.10 17.89 -12.67
N LEU A 388 12.30 17.93 -13.72
CA LEU A 388 12.71 17.90 -15.12
C LEU A 388 12.71 19.33 -15.65
N ASN A 389 13.87 19.81 -16.12
CA ASN A 389 13.96 21.04 -16.91
C ASN A 389 13.66 20.72 -18.38
N LEU A 390 12.60 21.30 -18.94
CA LEU A 390 12.12 20.97 -20.27
C LEU A 390 13.01 21.53 -21.39
N SER A 391 13.72 22.64 -21.14
CA SER A 391 14.63 23.24 -22.12
C SER A 391 15.93 22.43 -22.30
N THR A 392 16.43 21.81 -21.24
CA THR A 392 17.72 21.09 -21.24
C THR A 392 17.57 19.57 -21.11
N SER A 393 16.38 19.08 -20.78
CA SER A 393 16.12 17.69 -20.38
C SER A 393 16.92 17.23 -19.14
N SER A 394 17.46 18.16 -18.33
CA SER A 394 18.18 17.81 -17.11
C SER A 394 17.22 17.38 -16.00
N LEU A 395 17.62 16.37 -15.23
CA LEU A 395 16.87 15.86 -14.09
C LEU A 395 17.63 16.12 -12.79
N SER A 396 16.91 16.52 -11.75
CA SER A 396 17.41 16.62 -10.39
C SER A 396 16.38 16.09 -9.40
N ALA A 397 16.83 15.48 -8.29
CA ALA A 397 15.96 15.06 -7.20
C ALA A 397 16.71 15.22 -5.87
N PHE A 398 16.16 16.03 -4.98
CA PHE A 398 16.77 16.35 -3.68
C PHE A 398 16.04 15.68 -2.51
N PHE A 399 14.76 15.33 -2.69
CA PHE A 399 13.88 14.84 -1.63
C PHE A 399 13.19 13.54 -2.03
N PHE A 400 12.88 12.71 -1.03
CA PHE A 400 11.90 11.64 -1.20
C PHE A 400 10.50 12.26 -1.31
N ALA A 401 9.61 11.66 -2.10
CA ALA A 401 8.20 12.01 -2.06
C ALA A 401 7.61 11.58 -0.71
N GLU A 402 6.86 12.46 -0.06
CA GLU A 402 6.19 12.11 1.19
C GLU A 402 4.85 11.46 0.89
N HIS A 403 4.72 10.20 1.32
CA HIS A 403 3.51 9.39 1.18
C HIS A 403 3.58 8.22 2.15
N SER A 404 2.73 8.23 3.18
CA SER A 404 2.81 7.29 4.31
C SER A 404 2.30 5.86 4.03
N MET A 405 2.27 5.45 2.75
CA MET A 405 1.57 4.26 2.24
C MET A 405 0.06 4.26 2.52
N ASN A 406 -0.71 3.68 1.59
CA ASN A 406 -2.17 3.58 1.66
C ASN A 406 -2.87 4.89 2.11
N THR A 407 -2.59 5.97 1.40
CA THR A 407 -3.15 7.31 1.64
C THR A 407 -3.38 8.02 0.31
N GLY A 408 -4.34 8.96 0.29
CA GLY A 408 -4.55 9.87 -0.83
C GLY A 408 -3.59 11.06 -0.83
N ASN A 409 -2.77 11.23 0.20
CA ASN A 409 -1.87 12.39 0.35
C ASN A 409 -0.48 12.10 -0.21
N THR A 410 -0.01 12.98 -1.09
CA THR A 410 1.35 13.02 -1.60
C THR A 410 1.89 14.44 -1.48
N VAL A 411 3.12 14.61 -0.95
CA VAL A 411 3.78 15.92 -0.93
C VAL A 411 5.10 15.84 -1.67
N LEU A 412 5.28 16.78 -2.60
CA LEU A 412 6.47 16.92 -3.42
C LEU A 412 7.23 18.18 -2.99
N TYR A 413 8.47 18.01 -2.54
CA TYR A 413 9.33 19.11 -2.13
C TYR A 413 10.40 19.38 -3.19
N ILE A 414 10.63 20.65 -3.48
CA ILE A 414 11.76 21.10 -4.29
C ILE A 414 12.47 22.27 -3.62
N CYS A 415 13.75 22.46 -3.95
CA CYS A 415 14.42 23.73 -3.72
C CYS A 415 14.19 24.67 -4.91
N GLY A 416 14.07 25.97 -4.65
CA GLY A 416 13.89 26.99 -5.69
C GLY A 416 14.94 26.93 -6.81
N GLU A 417 16.20 26.61 -6.50
CA GLU A 417 17.23 26.53 -7.53
C GLU A 417 17.06 25.37 -8.53
N GLN A 418 16.28 24.33 -8.20
CA GLN A 418 15.95 23.25 -9.14
C GLN A 418 15.12 23.77 -10.33
N ILE A 419 14.42 24.89 -10.14
CA ILE A 419 13.60 25.57 -11.16
C ILE A 419 14.18 26.94 -11.54
N GLY A 420 15.49 27.17 -11.30
CA GLY A 420 16.16 28.41 -11.66
C GLY A 420 15.80 29.62 -10.79
N MET A 421 15.15 29.41 -9.64
CA MET A 421 14.74 30.45 -8.70
C MET A 421 15.63 30.50 -7.45
N ASN A 422 15.48 31.56 -6.65
CA ASN A 422 16.09 31.71 -5.33
C ASN A 422 15.28 32.69 -4.47
N ALA A 423 15.83 33.13 -3.33
CA ALA A 423 15.14 34.04 -2.42
C ALA A 423 14.70 35.38 -3.05
N ALA A 424 15.31 35.84 -4.15
CA ALA A 424 14.89 37.04 -4.87
C ALA A 424 13.54 36.88 -5.58
N ASN A 425 13.06 35.65 -5.79
CA ASN A 425 11.77 35.36 -6.42
C ASN A 425 10.61 35.33 -5.41
N LEU A 426 10.90 35.25 -4.11
CA LEU A 426 9.89 35.30 -3.05
C LEU A 426 9.11 36.61 -3.15
N LEU A 427 7.78 36.53 -3.20
CA LEU A 427 6.88 37.69 -3.33
C LEU A 427 7.15 38.56 -4.58
N ALA A 428 7.82 38.02 -5.61
CA ALA A 428 8.25 38.81 -6.76
C ALA A 428 7.99 38.14 -8.11
N THR A 429 7.83 36.81 -8.16
CA THR A 429 7.66 36.07 -9.41
C THR A 429 6.41 35.21 -9.36
N ASN A 430 5.39 35.62 -10.11
CA ASN A 430 4.25 34.75 -10.41
C ASN A 430 4.69 33.61 -11.37
N VAL A 431 4.17 32.42 -11.13
CA VAL A 431 4.46 31.17 -11.86
C VAL A 431 3.13 30.56 -12.26
N ASP A 432 2.96 30.28 -13.55
CA ASP A 432 1.80 29.55 -14.04
C ASP A 432 2.01 28.05 -13.81
N MET A 433 0.95 27.37 -13.42
CA MET A 433 1.00 26.01 -12.93
C MET A 433 -0.22 25.19 -13.36
N SER A 434 0.02 23.93 -13.68
CA SER A 434 -1.02 22.90 -13.73
C SER A 434 -0.57 21.65 -12.97
N VAL A 435 -1.55 20.87 -12.51
CA VAL A 435 -1.31 19.61 -11.79
C VAL A 435 -2.02 18.49 -12.51
N PHE A 436 -1.27 17.43 -12.80
CA PHE A 436 -1.75 16.26 -13.51
C PHE A 436 -1.51 14.99 -12.67
N ALA A 437 -2.55 14.16 -12.53
CA ALA A 437 -2.44 12.81 -12.01
C ALA A 437 -2.61 11.82 -13.16
N GLN A 438 -1.65 10.92 -13.32
CA GLN A 438 -1.71 9.87 -14.33
C GLN A 438 -1.15 8.56 -13.82
N ASP A 439 -1.55 7.46 -14.46
CA ASP A 439 -0.91 6.17 -14.22
C ASP A 439 0.37 6.07 -15.05
N PHE A 440 1.43 5.57 -14.43
CA PHE A 440 2.74 5.45 -15.06
C PHE A 440 2.78 4.32 -16.10
N TYR A 441 2.05 3.22 -15.89
CA TYR A 441 2.13 2.02 -16.72
C TYR A 441 1.25 2.11 -17.97
N TYR A 442 0.08 2.73 -17.85
CA TYR A 442 -0.96 2.73 -18.87
C TYR A 442 -1.35 4.14 -19.33
N GLY A 443 -0.80 5.18 -18.71
CA GLY A 443 -1.18 6.59 -18.97
C GLY A 443 -2.52 6.95 -18.33
N GLY A 444 -3.54 6.10 -18.48
CA GLY A 444 -4.90 6.33 -17.98
C GLY A 444 -5.56 7.57 -18.60
N PRO A 445 -6.87 7.80 -18.38
CA PRO A 445 -7.48 9.10 -18.65
C PRO A 445 -6.87 10.19 -17.75
N GLY A 446 -6.42 9.82 -16.54
CA GLY A 446 -5.85 10.74 -15.55
C GLY A 446 -6.87 11.78 -15.06
N ASP A 447 -6.36 12.80 -14.39
CA ASP A 447 -7.09 14.01 -14.02
C ASP A 447 -6.16 15.23 -14.05
N GLU A 448 -6.70 16.40 -14.39
CA GLU A 448 -5.95 17.64 -14.59
C GLU A 448 -6.64 18.82 -13.92
N ILE A 449 -5.83 19.65 -13.26
CA ILE A 449 -6.19 20.99 -12.80
C ILE A 449 -5.24 21.97 -13.48
N ASP A 450 -5.77 22.92 -14.25
CA ASP A 450 -5.01 23.92 -14.99
C ASP A 450 -5.37 25.37 -14.59
N GLY A 451 -4.74 26.35 -15.25
CA GLY A 451 -5.07 27.77 -15.10
C GLY A 451 -4.73 28.36 -13.73
N LEU A 452 -3.76 27.80 -13.01
CA LEU A 452 -3.31 28.31 -11.72
C LEU A 452 -2.13 29.26 -11.92
N THR A 453 -2.10 30.37 -11.20
CA THR A 453 -0.94 31.23 -11.06
C THR A 453 -0.63 31.37 -9.57
N VAL A 454 0.61 31.10 -9.18
CA VAL A 454 1.07 31.10 -7.79
C VAL A 454 2.39 31.88 -7.66
N THR A 455 2.69 32.37 -6.46
CA THR A 455 3.96 33.08 -6.18
C THR A 455 4.59 32.45 -4.95
N PRO A 456 5.89 32.10 -4.96
CA PRO A 456 6.57 31.64 -3.75
C PRO A 456 6.43 32.65 -2.62
N LEU A 457 5.96 32.21 -1.45
CA LEU A 457 5.62 33.03 -0.27
C LEU A 457 4.44 33.99 -0.47
N GLY A 458 3.80 33.98 -1.64
CA GLY A 458 2.61 34.77 -1.95
C GLY A 458 1.30 34.06 -1.58
N GLU A 459 1.36 33.01 -0.77
CA GLU A 459 0.17 32.30 -0.31
C GLU A 459 -0.75 33.24 0.51
N ARG A 460 -2.04 33.23 0.22
CA ARG A 460 -3.06 33.96 1.00
C ARG A 460 -3.26 33.29 2.36
N PHE A 461 -3.39 31.97 2.40
CA PHE A 461 -3.62 31.23 3.65
C PHE A 461 -2.36 30.55 4.16
N PHE A 462 -1.98 30.88 5.40
CA PHE A 462 -0.91 30.19 6.10
C PHE A 462 -1.46 29.49 7.34
N GLY A 463 -1.24 28.17 7.44
CA GLY A 463 -1.63 27.36 8.58
C GLY A 463 -0.43 27.03 9.46
N LEU A 464 -0.58 27.20 10.78
CA LEU A 464 0.34 26.69 11.79
C LEU A 464 -0.39 25.63 12.63
N PRO A 465 -0.29 24.35 12.25
CA PRO A 465 -0.89 23.26 13.01
C PRO A 465 0.04 22.73 14.12
N ASN A 466 -0.57 22.18 15.17
CA ASN A 466 0.09 21.31 16.13
C ASN A 466 -0.17 19.84 15.77
N ASP A 467 0.80 18.95 16.02
CA ASP A 467 0.53 17.52 16.05
C ASP A 467 -0.34 17.20 17.28
N VAL A 468 -1.42 16.44 17.10
CA VAL A 468 -2.41 16.16 18.17
C VAL A 468 -2.38 14.68 18.55
N PRO A 469 -1.97 14.32 19.79
CA PRO A 469 -1.95 12.93 20.24
C PRO A 469 -3.31 12.24 20.10
N GLY A 470 -3.30 10.92 19.89
CA GLY A 470 -4.52 10.12 19.83
C GLY A 470 -5.36 10.24 21.11
N LYS A 471 -6.69 10.28 20.95
CA LYS A 471 -7.68 10.44 22.03
C LYS A 471 -7.50 11.72 22.86
N THR A 472 -7.03 12.80 22.21
CA THR A 472 -6.90 14.12 22.84
C THR A 472 -7.50 15.22 21.96
N ASN A 473 -7.81 16.35 22.58
CA ASN A 473 -8.30 17.55 21.92
C ASN A 473 -7.34 18.70 22.21
N ASP A 474 -6.90 19.39 21.16
CA ASP A 474 -6.21 20.66 21.26
C ASP A 474 -7.13 21.79 20.81
N ALA A 475 -7.61 22.60 21.76
CA ALA A 475 -8.50 23.73 21.49
C ALA A 475 -7.84 24.84 20.64
N ALA A 476 -6.52 24.83 20.49
CA ALA A 476 -5.75 25.73 19.64
C ALA A 476 -4.88 24.95 18.63
N GLY A 477 -5.37 23.78 18.19
CA GLY A 477 -4.62 22.86 17.33
C GLY A 477 -4.25 23.38 15.95
N LEU A 478 -4.91 24.43 15.46
CA LEU A 478 -4.57 25.10 14.20
C LEU A 478 -4.77 26.61 14.29
N SER A 479 -3.74 27.37 13.97
CA SER A 479 -3.83 28.82 13.72
C SER A 479 -3.81 29.09 12.21
N VAL A 480 -4.80 29.81 11.69
CA VAL A 480 -4.89 30.17 10.26
C VAL A 480 -4.76 31.67 10.09
N TYR A 481 -3.86 32.09 9.21
CA TYR A 481 -3.60 33.49 8.88
C TYR A 481 -4.05 33.74 7.43
N ASP A 482 -4.90 34.75 7.22
CA ASP A 482 -5.30 35.22 5.90
C ASP A 482 -4.55 36.53 5.58
N TYR A 483 -3.54 36.45 4.72
CA TYR A 483 -2.73 37.59 4.24
C TYR A 483 -3.40 38.38 3.12
N GLY A 484 -4.58 37.94 2.65
CA GLY A 484 -5.25 38.48 1.48
C GLY A 484 -4.69 37.95 0.16
N LEU A 485 -5.40 38.21 -0.93
CA LEU A 485 -4.99 37.78 -2.27
C LEU A 485 -3.71 38.49 -2.69
N PHE A 486 -2.66 37.72 -2.99
CA PHE A 486 -1.44 38.26 -3.57
C PHE A 486 -1.68 38.67 -5.04
N PRO A 487 -1.21 39.85 -5.48
CA PRO A 487 -1.41 40.31 -6.86
C PRO A 487 -0.94 39.30 -7.91
N GLY A 488 -1.80 39.02 -8.88
CA GLY A 488 -1.51 38.10 -9.98
C GLY A 488 -1.73 36.62 -9.65
N ASN A 489 -1.84 36.22 -8.38
CA ASN A 489 -2.17 34.83 -8.03
C ASN A 489 -3.63 34.51 -8.34
N THR A 490 -3.89 33.25 -8.69
CA THR A 490 -5.24 32.68 -8.68
C THR A 490 -5.80 32.71 -7.26
N PRO A 491 -7.07 33.13 -7.04
CA PRO A 491 -7.66 33.14 -5.72
C PRO A 491 -7.67 31.76 -5.06
N GLU A 492 -7.03 31.66 -3.90
CA GLU A 492 -7.02 30.44 -3.09
C GLU A 492 -8.40 30.17 -2.48
N LEU A 493 -8.73 28.88 -2.36
CA LEU A 493 -10.00 28.40 -1.83
C LEU A 493 -10.02 28.30 -0.30
N GLY A 494 -8.85 28.29 0.34
CA GLY A 494 -8.70 28.19 1.79
C GLY A 494 -7.43 27.47 2.21
N LEU A 495 -7.54 26.51 3.14
CA LEU A 495 -6.42 25.73 3.68
C LEU A 495 -6.70 24.23 3.55
N MET A 496 -5.70 23.46 3.15
CA MET A 496 -5.68 22.00 3.22
C MET A 496 -4.81 21.56 4.39
N LEU A 497 -5.36 20.74 5.27
CA LEU A 497 -4.64 20.13 6.39
C LEU A 497 -4.49 18.62 6.13
N VAL A 498 -3.25 18.19 5.89
CA VAL A 498 -2.87 16.78 5.87
C VAL A 498 -2.65 16.33 7.31
N THR A 499 -3.25 15.22 7.74
CA THR A 499 -3.21 14.77 9.16
C THR A 499 -2.36 13.53 9.40
N ASN A 500 -1.66 13.05 8.36
CA ASN A 500 -0.84 11.85 8.38
C ASN A 500 0.58 12.08 7.80
N GLY A 501 1.14 13.26 8.03
CA GLY A 501 2.49 13.64 7.63
C GLY A 501 3.59 12.72 8.16
N ASP A 502 4.74 12.72 7.50
CA ASP A 502 5.90 11.93 7.91
C ASP A 502 6.70 12.70 8.99
N ARG A 503 7.02 12.04 10.11
CA ARG A 503 7.93 12.54 11.17
C ARG A 503 9.11 11.58 11.41
N GLY A 504 9.35 10.66 10.48
CA GLY A 504 10.44 9.69 10.53
C GLY A 504 10.02 8.30 11.00
N ALA A 505 11.02 7.46 11.29
CA ALA A 505 10.82 6.05 11.61
C ALA A 505 9.89 5.84 12.82
N GLY A 506 8.85 5.02 12.65
CA GLY A 506 7.82 4.76 13.66
C GLY A 506 6.74 5.85 13.75
N ALA A 507 6.91 6.96 13.03
CA ALA A 507 6.01 8.10 12.99
C ALA A 507 5.75 8.55 11.54
N ARG A 508 5.60 7.60 10.61
CA ARG A 508 5.16 7.87 9.24
C ARG A 508 3.65 7.89 9.25
N GLY A 509 2.97 9.03 9.19
CA GLY A 509 1.61 9.12 9.73
C GLY A 509 0.55 8.15 9.23
N GLY A 510 -0.54 8.09 9.99
CA GLY A 510 -1.71 7.29 9.66
C GLY A 510 -2.97 8.02 10.09
N ALA A 511 -3.97 8.05 9.21
CA ALA A 511 -5.26 8.65 9.46
C ALA A 511 -6.35 7.82 8.76
N THR A 512 -7.59 7.94 9.20
CA THR A 512 -8.73 7.35 8.50
C THR A 512 -8.94 8.04 7.15
N LYS A 513 -9.53 7.33 6.16
CA LYS A 513 -9.73 7.87 4.79
C LYS A 513 -10.41 9.24 4.80
N ASP A 514 -11.43 9.40 5.62
CA ASP A 514 -12.25 10.61 5.63
C ASP A 514 -11.55 11.82 6.30
N THR A 515 -10.48 11.59 7.06
CA THR A 515 -9.82 12.65 7.85
C THR A 515 -8.34 12.82 7.55
N GLU A 516 -7.79 12.06 6.58
CA GLU A 516 -6.38 12.19 6.19
C GLU A 516 -6.07 13.54 5.52
N ALA A 517 -7.06 14.16 4.87
CA ALA A 517 -6.99 15.53 4.38
C ALA A 517 -8.29 16.29 4.67
N LEU A 518 -8.21 17.32 5.50
CA LEU A 518 -9.30 18.22 5.83
C LEU A 518 -9.18 19.51 5.02
N LEU A 519 -10.27 19.94 4.39
CA LEU A 519 -10.31 21.16 3.60
C LEU A 519 -11.09 22.23 4.36
N PHE A 520 -10.43 23.34 4.67
CA PHE A 520 -11.02 24.52 5.28
C PHE A 520 -11.23 25.56 4.20
N ARG A 521 -12.42 26.16 4.12
CA ARG A 521 -12.78 27.04 3.00
C ARG A 521 -13.27 28.38 3.51
N THR A 522 -13.01 29.44 2.74
CA THR A 522 -13.77 30.67 2.92
C THR A 522 -15.19 30.50 2.40
N PRO A 523 -16.21 31.07 3.07
CA PRO A 523 -17.61 31.07 2.62
C PRO A 523 -17.83 31.59 1.19
#